data_AF-A0A7Z0Y4T9-F1
#
_entry.id   AF-A0A7Z0Y4T9-F1
#
_cell.length_a   1.000
_cell.length_b   1.000
_cell.length_c   1.000
_cell.angle_alpha   90.00
_cell.angle_beta   90.00
_cell.angle_gamma   90.00
#
_symmetry.space_group_name_H-M   'P 1'
#
loop_
_entity.id
_entity.type
_entity.pdbx_description
1 polymer ?
#
loop_
_entity_poly.entity_id
_entity_poly.type
_entity_poly.pdbx_seq_one_letter_code
_entity_poly.pdbx_strand_id
1 'polypeptide(L)' 'MKRKYLTQEEIEKLLSATDRMPFPERNRCLILMAFIHGFRASELLGLRL' A
#
# COMPACT_ATOMS: atom_id res chain seq x y z
N MET A 1 8.65 22.87 7.66
CA MET A 1 8.76 21.40 7.85
C MET A 1 7.76 20.72 6.92
N LYS A 2 8.15 19.71 6.13
CA LYS A 2 7.22 18.97 5.25
C LYS A 2 6.67 17.74 5.96
N ARG A 3 5.39 17.42 5.70
CA ARG A 3 4.70 16.23 6.21
C ARG A 3 5.39 14.95 5.72
N LYS A 4 5.47 13.93 6.60
CA LYS A 4 6.17 12.65 6.35
C LYS A 4 5.26 11.41 6.35
N TYR A 5 3.94 11.61 6.39
CA TYR A 5 2.93 10.55 6.37
C TYR A 5 1.97 10.79 5.21
N LEU A 6 1.20 9.79 4.78
CA LEU A 6 0.13 9.91 3.78
C LEU A 6 -1.21 10.21 4.47
N THR A 7 -2.10 10.96 3.82
CA THR A 7 -3.49 11.12 4.25
C THR A 7 -4.35 9.97 3.72
N GLN A 8 -5.56 9.84 4.26
CA GLN A 8 -6.56 8.88 3.77
C GLN A 8 -6.83 9.07 2.27
N GLU A 9 -7.06 10.30 1.81
CA GLU A 9 -7.30 10.59 0.39
C GLU A 9 -6.11 10.22 -0.51
N GLU A 10 -4.88 10.37 -0.03
CA GLU A 10 -3.69 10.00 -0.78
C GLU A 10 -3.54 8.48 -0.88
N ILE A 11 -3.89 7.75 0.17
CA ILE A 11 -3.97 6.30 0.15
C ILE A 11 -5.05 5.84 -0.84
N GLU A 12 -6.24 6.44 -0.81
CA GLU A 12 -7.30 6.10 -1.76
C GLU A 12 -6.86 6.30 -3.21
N LYS A 13 -6.14 7.39 -3.52
CA LYS A 13 -5.54 7.62 -4.85
C LYS A 13 -4.53 6.54 -5.22
N LEU A 14 -3.68 6.10 -4.28
CA LEU A 14 -2.75 4.99 -4.51
C LEU A 14 -3.49 3.68 -4.78
N LEU A 15 -4.55 3.39 -4.04
CA LEU A 15 -5.37 2.19 -4.26
C LEU A 15 -6.06 2.23 -5.63
N SER A 16 -6.65 3.35 -6.03
CA SER A 16 -7.24 3.50 -7.37
C SER A 16 -6.22 3.40 -8.50
N ALA A 17 -4.97 3.81 -8.27
CA ALA A 17 -3.91 3.66 -9.28
C ALA A 17 -3.57 2.18 -9.54
N THR A 18 -3.82 1.28 -8.58
CA THR A 18 -3.54 -0.15 -8.74
C THR A 18 -4.39 -0.81 -9.82
N ASP A 19 -5.60 -0.30 -10.09
CA ASP A 19 -6.52 -0.84 -11.10
C ASP A 19 -5.93 -0.86 -12.52
N ARG A 20 -4.92 -0.02 -12.78
CA ARG A 20 -4.22 0.08 -14.07
C ARG A 20 -2.91 -0.73 -14.12
N MET A 21 -2.57 -1.44 -13.05
CA MET A 21 -1.33 -2.19 -12.91
C MET A 21 -1.59 -3.71 -13.02
N PRO A 22 -0.59 -4.51 -13.41
CA PRO A 22 -0.68 -5.95 -13.28
C PRO A 22 -0.92 -6.38 -11.82
N PHE A 23 -1.80 -7.35 -11.60
CA PHE A 23 -2.19 -7.87 -10.28
C PHE A 23 -2.78 -6.81 -9.35
N PRO A 24 -3.86 -6.12 -9.76
CA PRO A 24 -4.42 -4.97 -9.02
C PRO A 24 -4.80 -5.34 -7.58
N GLU A 25 -5.45 -6.47 -7.36
CA GLU A 25 -5.92 -6.95 -6.06
C GLU A 25 -4.75 -7.24 -5.11
N ARG A 26 -3.69 -7.87 -5.62
CA ARG A 26 -2.46 -8.11 -4.86
C ARG A 26 -1.83 -6.79 -4.45
N ASN A 27 -1.67 -5.86 -5.39
CA ASN A 27 -1.03 -4.58 -5.12
C ASN A 27 -1.84 -3.75 -4.12
N ARG A 28 -3.17 -3.75 -4.26
CA ARG A 28 -4.10 -3.13 -3.31
C ARG A 28 -3.96 -3.72 -1.92
N CYS A 29 -3.89 -5.05 -1.81
CA CYS A 29 -3.67 -5.75 -0.54
C CYS A 29 -2.34 -5.33 0.08
N LEU A 30 -1.22 -5.36 -0.66
CA LEU A 30 0.09 -5.00 -0.15
C LEU A 30 0.17 -3.54 0.35
N ILE A 31 -0.46 -2.59 -0.36
CA ILE A 31 -0.54 -1.19 0.07
C ILE A 31 -1.32 -1.08 1.39
N LEU A 32 -2.47 -1.75 1.50
CA LEU A 32 -3.26 -1.76 2.73
C LEU A 32 -2.50 -2.40 3.89
N MET A 33 -1.78 -3.49 3.65
CA MET A 33 -0.96 -4.15 4.66
C MET A 33 0.14 -3.22 5.19
N ALA A 34 0.84 -2.49 4.31
CA ALA A 34 1.81 -1.47 4.74
C ALA A 34 1.15 -0.31 5.50
N PHE A 35 -0.01 0.16 5.05
CA PHE A 35 -0.67 1.33 5.64
C PHE A 35 -1.32 1.04 7.00
N ILE A 36 -2.08 -0.05 7.10
CA ILE A 36 -2.84 -0.41 8.32
C ILE A 36 -1.93 -1.01 9.38
N HIS A 37 -1.01 -1.88 8.97
CA HIS A 37 -0.16 -2.64 9.90
C HIS A 37 1.27 -2.09 10.02
N GLY A 38 1.64 -1.09 9.23
CA GLY A 38 2.96 -0.46 9.30
C GLY A 38 4.11 -1.32 8.76
N PHE A 39 3.82 -2.33 7.94
CA PHE A 39 4.85 -3.17 7.34
C PHE A 39 5.78 -2.36 6.43
N ARG A 40 7.08 -2.67 6.54
CA ARG A 40 8.11 -2.25 5.60
C ARG A 40 8.01 -3.06 4.31
N ALA A 41 8.53 -2.50 3.23
CA ALA A 41 8.55 -3.18 1.93
C ALA A 41 9.23 -4.56 1.99
N SER A 42 10.34 -4.70 2.72
CA SER A 42 11.03 -6.00 2.88
C SER A 42 10.22 -7.02 3.68
N GLU A 43 9.39 -6.59 4.61
CA GLU A 43 8.55 -7.46 5.43
C GLU A 43 7.37 -8.00 4.60
N LEU A 44 6.76 -7.14 3.79
CA LEU A 44 5.69 -7.54 2.85
C LEU A 44 6.13 -8.66 1.90
N LEU A 45 7.37 -8.59 1.41
CA LEU A 45 7.93 -9.60 0.50
C LEU A 45 8.16 -10.97 1.18
N GLY A 46 8.17 -11.00 2.52
CA GLY A 46 8.37 -12.22 3.31
C GLY A 46 7.08 -12.85 3.85
N LEU A 47 5.90 -12.28 3.55
CA LEU A 47 4.63 -12.79 4.06
C LEU A 47 4.34 -14.22 3.58
N ARG A 48 3.77 -15.02 4.47
CA ARG A 48 3.35 -16.40 4.23
C ARG A 48 1.90 -16.58 4.68
N LEU A 49 1.17 -17.46 4.00
CA LEU A 49 -0.17 -17.90 4.40
C LEU A 49 -0.09 -18.89 5.56
#